data_AF-A0A246I6T0-F1
#
_entry.id   AF-A0A246I6T0-F1
#
_cell.length_a   1.000
_cell.length_b   1.000
_cell.length_c   1.000
_cell.angle_alpha   90.00
_cell.angle_beta   90.00
_cell.angle_gamma   90.00
#
_symmetry.space_group_name_H-M   'P 1'
#
loop_
_entity.id
_entity.type
_entity.pdbx_description
1 polymer ?
#
loop_
_entity_poly.entity_id
_entity_poly.type
_entity_poly.pdbx_seq_one_letter_code
_entity_poly.pdbx_strand_id
1 'polypeptide(L)'
;MDEMDNLISRLPLEIQARGRTLPFPQFHHACSHGDIEMVAALLKAGAEPDGYPYTYDEMDQPPLVWLAWASDLNSKTKQEVALMLLKAGACIEEGEPRLEALAWQDLEFAQFLESYSPD
;
A
#
# COMPACT_ATOMS: atom_id res chain seq x y z
N MET A 1 -6.25 2.36 -16.63
CA MET A 1 -5.93 3.78 -16.38
C MET A 1 -7.16 4.50 -15.83
N ASP A 2 -8.32 4.32 -16.45
CA ASP A 2 -9.58 4.99 -16.09
C ASP A 2 -10.06 4.80 -14.63
N GLU A 3 -9.83 3.63 -14.02
CA GLU A 3 -10.30 3.35 -12.66
C GLU A 3 -9.56 4.17 -11.59
N MET A 4 -8.23 4.20 -11.65
CA MET A 4 -7.45 4.99 -10.68
C MET A 4 -7.63 6.49 -10.90
N ASP A 5 -7.74 6.95 -12.15
CA ASP A 5 -8.08 8.33 -12.44
C ASP A 5 -9.47 8.72 -11.90
N ASN A 6 -10.44 7.79 -11.94
CA ASN A 6 -11.74 7.97 -11.32
C ASN A 6 -11.63 8.13 -9.81
N LEU A 7 -10.86 7.27 -9.12
CA LEU A 7 -10.61 7.39 -7.69
C LEU A 7 -9.94 8.73 -7.35
N ILE A 8 -8.91 9.13 -8.10
CA ILE A 8 -8.21 10.40 -7.90
C ILE A 8 -9.16 11.59 -8.07
N SER A 9 -10.10 11.53 -9.02
CA SER A 9 -11.08 12.61 -9.23
C SER A 9 -12.02 12.84 -8.05
N ARG A 10 -12.17 11.85 -7.16
CA ARG A 10 -13.01 11.89 -5.95
C ARG A 10 -12.28 12.38 -4.71
N LEU A 11 -10.96 12.60 -4.79
CA LEU A 11 -10.14 13.08 -3.69
C LEU A 11 -10.33 14.60 -3.46
N PRO A 12 -9.97 15.14 -2.28
CA PRO A 12 -9.87 16.58 -2.06
C PRO A 12 -8.99 17.26 -3.12
N LEU A 13 -9.43 18.42 -3.62
CA LEU A 13 -8.77 19.13 -4.73
C LEU A 13 -7.27 19.35 -4.52
N GLU A 14 -6.87 19.62 -3.28
CA GLU A 14 -5.49 19.90 -2.87
C GLU A 14 -4.54 18.72 -3.12
N ILE A 15 -5.03 17.48 -3.04
CA ILE A 15 -4.21 16.27 -3.23
C ILE A 15 -4.39 15.63 -4.60
N GLN A 16 -5.40 16.02 -5.40
CA GLN A 16 -5.62 15.45 -6.73
C GLN A 16 -4.42 15.63 -7.66
N ALA A 17 -3.81 16.83 -7.65
CA ALA A 17 -2.64 17.11 -8.47
C ALA A 17 -1.48 16.16 -8.13
N ARG A 18 -1.21 15.95 -6.83
CA ARG A 18 -0.19 15.00 -6.36
C ARG A 18 -0.52 13.56 -6.77
N GLY A 19 -1.78 13.15 -6.62
CA GLY A 19 -2.24 11.81 -7.01
C GLY A 19 -2.02 11.51 -8.49
N ARG A 20 -2.28 12.48 -9.39
CA ARG A 20 -2.06 12.34 -10.84
C ARG A 20 -0.58 12.32 -11.24
N THR A 21 0.32 12.81 -10.39
CA THR A 21 1.77 12.79 -10.65
C THR A 21 2.46 11.52 -10.19
N LEU A 22 1.78 10.67 -9.39
CA LEU A 22 2.34 9.39 -9.00
C LEU A 22 2.47 8.48 -10.23
N PRO A 23 3.56 7.70 -10.33
CA PRO A 23 3.68 6.69 -11.36
C PRO A 23 2.56 5.64 -11.19
N PHE A 24 2.10 5.09 -12.31
CA PHE A 24 1.24 3.91 -12.25
C PHE A 24 2.07 2.71 -11.79
N PRO A 25 1.60 1.89 -10.85
CA PRO A 25 0.30 1.94 -10.15
C PRO A 25 0.29 2.88 -8.93
N GLN A 26 -0.53 3.93 -8.99
CA GLN A 26 -0.47 5.08 -8.06
C GLN A 26 -0.70 4.67 -6.60
N PHE A 27 -1.64 3.76 -6.35
CA PHE A 27 -1.95 3.34 -4.98
C PHE A 27 -0.81 2.56 -4.33
N HIS A 28 -0.16 1.66 -5.07
CA HIS A 28 1.00 0.91 -4.57
C HIS A 28 2.18 1.84 -4.31
N HIS A 29 2.43 2.80 -5.21
CA HIS A 29 3.46 3.80 -5.01
C HIS A 29 3.17 4.69 -3.79
N ALA A 30 1.93 5.11 -3.57
CA ALA A 30 1.56 5.85 -2.36
C ALA A 30 1.89 5.04 -1.08
N CYS A 31 1.58 3.74 -1.08
CA CYS A 31 1.91 2.82 0.02
C CYS A 31 3.42 2.69 0.23
N SER A 32 4.20 2.34 -0.81
CA SER A 32 5.65 2.10 -0.68
C SER A 32 6.47 3.37 -0.43
N HIS A 33 5.92 4.56 -0.71
CA HIS A 33 6.52 5.84 -0.33
C HIS A 33 6.06 6.36 1.03
N GLY A 34 5.13 5.67 1.70
CA GLY A 34 4.61 6.09 2.99
C GLY A 34 3.80 7.39 2.94
N ASP A 35 3.16 7.71 1.81
CA ASP A 35 2.30 8.90 1.67
C ASP A 35 0.97 8.64 2.41
N ILE A 36 1.00 8.80 3.74
CA ILE A 36 -0.12 8.49 4.64
C ILE A 36 -1.40 9.20 4.20
N GLU A 37 -1.30 10.47 3.82
CA GLU A 37 -2.44 11.27 3.39
C GLU A 37 -3.05 10.71 2.09
N MET A 38 -2.23 10.36 1.10
CA MET A 38 -2.71 9.79 -0.16
C MET A 38 -3.29 8.39 0.02
N VAL A 39 -2.63 7.54 0.82
CA VAL A 39 -3.13 6.18 1.12
C VAL A 39 -4.51 6.25 1.77
N ALA A 40 -4.66 7.07 2.81
CA ALA A 40 -5.94 7.25 3.50
C ALA A 40 -7.03 7.78 2.55
N ALA A 41 -6.68 8.74 1.68
CA ALA A 41 -7.63 9.33 0.77
C ALA A 41 -8.07 8.37 -0.35
N LEU A 42 -7.15 7.59 -0.91
CA LEU A 42 -7.45 6.57 -1.94
C LEU A 42 -8.28 5.42 -1.37
N LEU A 43 -7.95 4.93 -0.17
CA LEU A 43 -8.77 3.93 0.53
C LEU A 43 -10.20 4.46 0.77
N LYS A 44 -10.34 5.70 1.23
CA LYS A 44 -11.65 6.35 1.42
C LYS A 44 -12.42 6.54 0.10
N ALA A 45 -11.72 6.71 -1.01
CA ALA A 45 -12.33 6.78 -2.34
C ALA A 45 -12.77 5.39 -2.86
N GLY A 46 -12.31 4.31 -2.23
CA GLY A 46 -12.65 2.93 -2.60
C GLY A 46 -11.55 2.21 -3.38
N ALA A 47 -10.28 2.59 -3.21
CA ALA A 47 -9.17 1.77 -3.68
C ALA A 47 -9.21 0.40 -2.98
N GLU A 48 -9.07 -0.68 -3.77
CA GLU A 48 -9.02 -2.05 -3.26
C GLU A 48 -7.71 -2.27 -2.49
N PRO A 49 -7.74 -2.58 -1.18
CA PRO A 49 -6.53 -2.71 -0.36
C PRO A 49 -5.63 -3.89 -0.73
N ASP A 50 -6.18 -4.93 -1.36
CA ASP A 50 -5.45 -6.08 -1.93
C ASP A 50 -5.36 -6.03 -3.47
N GLY A 51 -5.70 -4.89 -4.07
CA GLY A 51 -5.81 -4.78 -5.52
C GLY A 51 -4.45 -4.94 -6.20
N TYR A 52 -4.36 -5.81 -7.19
CA TYR A 52 -3.15 -5.98 -8.00
C TYR A 52 -3.12 -4.94 -9.13
N PRO A 53 -1.92 -4.49 -9.54
CA PRO A 53 -1.80 -3.43 -10.53
C PRO A 53 -2.02 -3.89 -11.98
N TYR A 54 -2.15 -5.20 -12.23
CA TYR A 54 -2.34 -5.82 -13.55
C TYR A 54 -1.40 -5.24 -14.62
N THR A 55 -0.13 -5.11 -14.25
CA THR A 55 0.92 -4.70 -15.17
C THR A 55 1.33 -5.88 -16.06
N TYR A 56 2.25 -5.63 -17.00
CA TYR A 56 2.85 -6.71 -17.79
C TYR A 56 4.00 -7.41 -17.05
N ASP A 57 4.29 -7.01 -15.80
CA ASP A 57 5.32 -7.59 -14.96
C ASP A 57 4.77 -8.84 -14.23
N GLU A 58 5.62 -9.85 -14.09
CA GLU A 58 5.33 -11.07 -13.34
C GLU A 58 5.37 -10.82 -11.82
N MET A 59 5.85 -9.65 -11.40
CA MET A 59 5.99 -9.22 -10.00
C MET A 59 4.80 -8.40 -9.49
N ASP A 60 3.65 -8.46 -10.16
CA ASP A 60 2.42 -7.88 -9.66
C ASP A 60 2.08 -8.48 -8.29
N GLN A 61 2.02 -7.60 -7.29
CA GLN A 61 1.85 -7.95 -5.90
C GLN A 61 0.95 -6.90 -5.23
N PRO A 62 0.23 -7.26 -4.16
CA PRO A 62 -0.67 -6.34 -3.50
C PRO A 62 0.10 -5.22 -2.78
N PRO A 63 -0.58 -4.11 -2.42
CA PRO A 63 0.06 -2.96 -1.77
C PRO A 63 0.85 -3.31 -0.50
N LEU A 64 0.41 -4.31 0.26
CA LEU A 64 1.08 -4.73 1.51
C LEU A 64 2.45 -5.40 1.24
N VAL A 65 2.62 -6.08 0.11
CA VAL A 65 3.91 -6.63 -0.34
C VAL A 65 4.82 -5.53 -0.88
N TRP A 66 4.29 -4.58 -1.66
CA TRP A 66 5.06 -3.41 -2.11
C TRP A 66 5.59 -2.59 -0.94
N LEU A 67 4.81 -2.51 0.13
CA LEU A 67 5.22 -1.90 1.38
C LEU A 67 6.34 -2.70 2.06
N ALA A 68 6.30 -4.03 2.04
CA ALA A 68 7.38 -4.86 2.55
C ALA A 68 8.72 -4.59 1.83
N TRP A 69 8.68 -4.42 0.50
CA TRP A 69 9.85 -4.11 -0.33
C TRP A 69 10.38 -2.68 -0.18
N ALA A 70 9.63 -1.77 0.46
CA ALA A 70 10.05 -0.39 0.64
C ALA A 70 11.21 -0.27 1.64
N SER A 71 12.45 -0.28 1.16
CA SER A 71 13.67 -0.21 1.98
C SER A 71 13.93 1.18 2.59
N ASP A 72 13.37 2.23 1.98
CA ASP A 72 13.63 3.62 2.38
C ASP A 72 12.68 4.12 3.49
N LEU A 73 11.69 3.32 3.88
CA LEU A 73 10.76 3.65 4.96
C LEU A 73 11.27 3.18 6.31
N ASN A 74 11.07 4.01 7.34
CA ASN A 74 11.26 3.59 8.72
C ASN A 74 10.09 2.68 9.17
N SER A 75 10.34 1.85 10.19
CA SER A 75 9.38 0.86 10.70
C SER A 75 8.05 1.48 11.12
N LYS A 76 8.06 2.66 11.75
CA LYS A 76 6.83 3.31 12.22
C LYS A 76 5.92 3.70 11.06
N THR A 77 6.48 4.33 10.03
CA THR A 77 5.73 4.71 8.83
C THR A 77 5.21 3.45 8.11
N LYS A 78 6.03 2.41 8.00
CA LYS A 78 5.63 1.15 7.38
C LYS A 78 4.45 0.50 8.12
N GLN A 79 4.52 0.41 9.45
CA GLN A 79 3.43 -0.10 10.28
C GLN A 79 2.16 0.75 10.17
N GLU A 80 2.28 2.07 10.09
CA GLU A 80 1.13 2.96 9.95
C GLU A 80 0.38 2.74 8.62
N VAL A 81 1.11 2.61 7.50
CA VAL A 81 0.51 2.26 6.20
C VAL A 81 -0.13 0.88 6.25
N ALA A 82 0.57 -0.11 6.80
CA ALA A 82 0.05 -1.47 6.91
C ALA A 82 -1.24 -1.51 7.73
N LEU A 83 -1.31 -0.80 8.86
CA LEU A 83 -2.54 -0.68 9.65
C LEU A 83 -3.70 -0.07 8.86
N MET A 84 -3.44 0.91 7.99
CA MET A 84 -4.50 1.48 7.15
C MET A 84 -5.03 0.45 6.14
N LEU A 85 -4.13 -0.31 5.49
CA LEU A 85 -4.50 -1.36 4.55
C LEU A 85 -5.31 -2.48 5.25
N LEU A 86 -4.80 -2.98 6.37
CA LEU A 86 -5.43 -4.06 7.15
C LEU A 86 -6.80 -3.63 7.69
N LYS A 87 -6.94 -2.39 8.17
CA LYS A 87 -8.24 -1.85 8.61
C LYS A 87 -9.22 -1.62 7.45
N ALA A 88 -8.72 -1.40 6.24
CA ALA A 88 -9.53 -1.31 5.04
C ALA A 88 -9.95 -2.68 4.50
N GLY A 89 -9.41 -3.77 5.07
CA GLY A 89 -9.78 -5.15 4.73
C GLY A 89 -8.72 -5.92 3.96
N ALA A 90 -7.48 -5.40 3.83
CA ALA A 90 -6.38 -6.19 3.27
C ALA A 90 -6.20 -7.51 4.02
N CYS A 91 -6.05 -8.59 3.28
CA CYS A 91 -5.65 -9.88 3.80
C CYS A 91 -4.15 -9.83 4.16
N ILE A 92 -3.84 -10.10 5.42
CA ILE A 92 -2.45 -10.03 5.91
C ILE A 92 -1.49 -11.04 5.27
N GLU A 93 -2.04 -12.11 4.68
CA GLU A 93 -1.26 -13.17 4.02
C GLU A 93 -1.28 -13.07 2.49
N GLU A 94 -2.04 -12.13 1.89
CA GLU A 94 -2.12 -12.01 0.43
C GLU A 94 -0.78 -11.54 -0.15
N GLY A 95 -0.19 -12.37 -1.02
CA GLY A 95 1.17 -12.16 -1.53
C GLY A 95 2.29 -12.41 -0.50
N GLU A 96 1.98 -13.02 0.65
CA GLU A 96 2.93 -13.40 1.70
C GLU A 96 3.85 -12.24 2.20
N PRO A 97 3.32 -11.05 2.54
CA PRO A 97 4.11 -9.84 2.80
C PRO A 97 5.09 -10.00 3.97
N ARG A 98 4.80 -10.89 4.93
CA ARG A 98 5.73 -11.22 6.01
C ARG A 98 6.98 -11.94 5.49
N LEU A 99 6.85 -12.89 4.56
CA LEU A 99 7.99 -13.58 3.98
C LEU A 99 8.81 -12.64 3.11
N GLU A 100 8.15 -11.76 2.38
CA GLU A 100 8.80 -10.71 1.59
C GLU A 100 9.58 -9.74 2.49
N ALA A 101 9.01 -9.30 3.61
CA ALA A 101 9.74 -8.48 4.59
C ALA A 101 11.01 -9.18 5.12
N LEU A 102 10.92 -10.49 5.40
CA LEU A 102 12.08 -11.29 5.83
C LEU A 102 13.14 -11.42 4.73
N ALA A 103 12.74 -11.58 3.46
CA ALA A 103 13.66 -11.63 2.32
C ALA A 103 14.46 -10.32 2.19
N TRP A 104 13.84 -9.20 2.54
CA TRP A 104 14.47 -7.86 2.59
C TRP A 104 15.11 -7.53 3.95
N GLN A 105 15.17 -8.48 4.87
CA GLN A 105 15.75 -8.34 6.21
C GLN A 105 15.05 -7.29 7.10
N ASP A 106 13.80 -6.94 6.79
CA ASP A 106 12.97 -6.05 7.61
C ASP A 106 12.28 -6.85 8.73
N LEU A 107 13.08 -7.22 9.74
CA LEU A 107 12.63 -8.05 10.87
C LEU A 107 11.55 -7.36 11.71
N GLU A 108 11.62 -6.03 11.86
CA GLU A 108 10.65 -5.28 12.64
C GLU A 108 9.28 -5.27 11.98
N PHE A 109 9.24 -5.10 10.65
CA PHE A 109 7.97 -5.15 9.92
C PHE A 109 7.42 -6.58 9.84
N ALA A 110 8.28 -7.58 9.62
CA ALA A 110 7.87 -8.98 9.64
C ALA A 110 7.26 -9.37 11.00
N GLN A 111 7.88 -8.95 12.11
CA GLN A 111 7.36 -9.18 13.46
C GLN A 111 6.04 -8.46 13.70
N PHE A 112 5.90 -7.23 13.20
CA PHE A 112 4.63 -6.51 13.26
C PHE A 112 3.51 -7.31 12.58
N LEU A 113 3.73 -7.79 11.35
CA LEU A 113 2.73 -8.58 10.61
C LEU A 113 2.38 -9.88 11.34
N GLU A 114 3.38 -10.60 11.87
CA GLU A 114 3.16 -11.83 12.65
C GLU A 114 2.34 -11.60 13.92
N SER A 115 2.55 -10.46 14.59
CA SER A 115 1.87 -10.12 15.84
C SER A 115 0.49 -9.48 15.64
N TYR A 116 0.15 -9.08 14.40
CA TYR A 116 -1.11 -8.40 14.12
C TYR A 116 -2.28 -9.38 14.28
N SER A 117 -3.22 -9.00 15.13
CA SER A 117 -4.48 -9.70 15.30
C SER A 117 -5.59 -8.67 15.19
N PRO A 118 -6.56 -8.83 14.26
CA PRO A 118 -7.72 -7.95 14.22
C PRO A 118 -8.54 -8.15 15.51
N ASP A 119 -8.89 -7.04 16.16
CA ASP A 119 -9.81 -7.01 17.33
C ASP A 119 -11.22 -7.51 16.98
#